data_AF-A0A838JN45-F1
#
_entry.id   AF-A0A838JN45-F1
#
_cell.length_a   1.000
_cell.length_b   1.000
_cell.length_c   1.000
_cell.angle_alpha   90.00
_cell.angle_beta   90.00
_cell.angle_gamma   90.00
#
_symmetry.space_group_name_H-M   'P 1'
#
loop_
_entity.id
_entity.type
_entity.pdbx_description
1 polymer ?
#
loop_
_entity_poly.entity_id
_entity_poly.type
_entity_poly.pdbx_seq_one_letter_code
_entity_poly.pdbx_strand_id
1 'polypeptide(L)'
;MYQQVYDPVANNLVLSAVGALIPIVVLFVLLAGVRLAAQWASLATLAAALILAVLVWGMPFGLALNATFLGICFGLFPIVWIVINATFPKHKNTRGAL
;
A
#
# COMPACT_ATOMS: atom_id res chain seq x y z
N MET A 1 17.42 15.33 0.10
CA MET A 1 16.14 15.94 -0.32
C MET A 1 15.79 15.31 -1.67
N TYR A 2 14.70 14.53 -1.76
CA TYR A 2 14.26 13.91 -3.02
C TYR A 2 13.41 14.93 -3.78
N GLN A 3 13.78 15.24 -5.02
CA GLN A 3 13.03 16.16 -5.87
C GLN A 3 12.03 15.33 -6.67
N GLN A 4 10.75 15.49 -6.38
CA GLN A 4 9.67 14.74 -7.01
C GLN A 4 9.50 15.24 -8.45
N VAL A 5 10.24 14.63 -9.38
CA VAL A 5 10.12 14.92 -10.81
C VAL A 5 8.84 14.26 -11.31
N TYR A 6 7.84 15.07 -11.65
CA TYR A 6 6.53 14.62 -12.15
C TYR A 6 6.57 14.17 -13.63
N ASP A 7 7.70 14.36 -14.31
CA ASP A 7 7.94 14.05 -15.73
C ASP A 7 9.03 12.99 -15.99
N PRO A 8 8.95 11.77 -15.42
CA PRO A 8 9.94 10.73 -15.68
C PRO A 8 9.75 10.06 -17.06
N VAL A 9 8.56 10.11 -17.65
CA VAL A 9 8.27 9.52 -18.97
C VAL A 9 8.06 10.61 -20.01
N ALA A 10 9.10 10.87 -20.81
CA ALA A 10 9.05 11.69 -22.03
C ALA A 10 8.59 13.16 -21.89
N ASN A 11 8.80 13.83 -20.74
CA ASN A 11 8.35 15.23 -20.50
C ASN A 11 6.83 15.44 -20.69
N ASN A 12 6.03 14.41 -20.42
CA ASN A 12 4.57 14.51 -20.51
C ASN A 12 3.89 13.93 -19.26
N LEU A 13 3.29 14.84 -18.48
CA LEU A 13 2.48 14.54 -17.28
C LEU A 13 1.46 13.42 -17.52
N VAL A 14 0.86 13.37 -18.71
CA VAL A 14 -0.24 12.43 -19.00
C VAL A 14 0.27 10.99 -19.08
N LEU A 15 1.44 10.76 -19.69
CA LEU A 15 2.05 9.43 -19.81
C LEU A 15 2.49 8.90 -18.44
N SER A 16 3.03 9.77 -17.60
CA SER A 16 3.43 9.42 -16.24
C SER A 16 2.22 9.13 -15.33
N ALA A 17 1.11 9.85 -15.52
CA ALA A 17 -0.15 9.58 -14.82
C ALA A 17 -0.76 8.22 -15.19
N VAL A 18 -0.71 7.83 -16.47
CA VAL A 18 -1.15 6.48 -16.90
C VAL A 18 -0.27 5.40 -16.29
N GLY A 19 1.05 5.61 -16.22
CA GLY A 19 1.97 4.71 -15.54
C GLY A 19 1.63 4.49 -14.06
N ALA A 20 1.23 5.56 -13.36
CA ALA A 20 0.84 5.51 -11.95
C ALA A 20 -0.51 4.79 -11.74
N LEU A 21 -1.34 4.71 -12.77
CA LEU A 21 -2.60 3.96 -12.75
C LEU A 21 -2.39 2.44 -12.79
N ILE A 22 -1.26 1.97 -13.34
CA ILE A 22 -0.96 0.54 -13.53
C ILE A 22 -1.15 -0.29 -12.24
N PRO A 23 -0.53 0.05 -11.09
CA PRO A 23 -0.71 -0.74 -9.87
C PRO A 23 -2.15 -0.77 -9.38
N ILE A 24 -2.91 0.31 -9.59
CA ILE A 24 -4.34 0.36 -9.25
C ILE A 24 -5.13 -0.61 -10.13
N VAL A 25 -4.89 -0.59 -11.44
CA VAL A 25 -5.54 -1.51 -12.39
C VAL A 25 -5.18 -2.97 -12.07
N VAL A 26 -3.91 -3.27 -11.75
CA VAL A 26 -3.48 -4.62 -11.35
C VAL A 26 -4.26 -5.10 -10.12
N LEU A 27 -4.41 -4.25 -9.09
CA LEU A 27 -5.18 -4.57 -7.90
C LEU A 27 -6.64 -4.86 -8.22
N PHE A 28 -7.27 -4.02 -9.03
CA PHE A 28 -8.66 -4.21 -9.45
C PHE A 28 -8.84 -5.49 -10.27
N VAL A 29 -7.93 -5.79 -11.20
CA VAL A 29 -8.00 -7.01 -12.01
C VAL A 29 -7.84 -8.26 -11.14
N LEU A 30 -6.91 -8.26 -10.19
CA LEU A 30 -6.72 -9.39 -9.28
C LEU A 30 -7.91 -9.62 -8.34
N LEU A 31 -8.55 -8.55 -7.86
CA LEU A 31 -9.70 -8.63 -6.95
C LEU A 31 -11.02 -8.90 -7.69
N ALA A 32 -11.31 -8.13 -8.75
CA ALA A 32 -12.58 -8.20 -9.47
C ALA A 32 -12.63 -9.36 -10.48
N GLY A 33 -11.50 -9.66 -11.14
CA GLY A 33 -11.39 -10.73 -12.13
C GLY A 33 -11.03 -12.08 -11.50
N VAL A 34 -9.86 -12.14 -10.85
CA VAL A 34 -9.29 -13.42 -10.35
C VAL A 34 -9.87 -13.83 -8.98
N ARG A 35 -10.52 -12.90 -8.26
CA ARG A 35 -11.11 -13.14 -6.91
C ARG A 35 -10.12 -13.79 -5.93
N LEU A 36 -8.85 -13.39 -5.99
CA LEU A 36 -7.85 -13.86 -5.04
C LEU A 36 -8.14 -13.31 -3.64
N ALA A 37 -7.70 -14.03 -2.60
CA ALA A 37 -7.77 -13.50 -1.25
C ALA A 37 -7.02 -12.17 -1.18
N ALA A 38 -7.63 -11.17 -0.52
CA ALA A 38 -7.15 -9.80 -0.51
C ALA A 38 -5.68 -9.65 -0.08
N GLN A 39 -5.21 -10.54 0.80
CA GLN A 39 -3.82 -10.61 1.24
C GLN A 39 -2.82 -10.89 0.10
N TRP A 40 -3.17 -11.76 -0.86
CA TRP A 40 -2.28 -12.09 -1.97
C TRP A 40 -2.35 -11.04 -3.07
N ALA A 41 -3.55 -10.50 -3.32
CA ALA A 41 -3.75 -9.44 -4.30
C ALA A 41 -3.01 -8.15 -3.92
N SER A 42 -3.02 -7.77 -2.63
CA SER A 42 -2.29 -6.60 -2.15
C SER A 42 -0.77 -6.80 -2.22
N LEU A 43 -0.27 -8.00 -1.89
CA LEU A 43 1.17 -8.29 -1.93
C LEU A 43 1.71 -8.28 -3.36
N ALA A 44 0.97 -8.86 -4.32
CA ALA A 44 1.32 -8.81 -5.73
C ALA A 44 1.28 -7.38 -6.29
N THR A 45 0.27 -6.61 -5.91
CA THR A 45 0.15 -5.18 -6.28
C THR A 45 1.32 -4.36 -5.74
N LEU A 46 1.69 -4.58 -4.47
CA LEU A 46 2.81 -3.90 -3.83
C LEU A 46 4.12 -4.18 -4.58
N ALA A 47 4.37 -5.45 -4.91
CA ALA A 47 5.55 -5.84 -5.68
C ALA A 47 5.58 -5.15 -7.05
N ALA A 48 4.45 -5.14 -7.77
CA ALA A 48 4.35 -4.44 -9.05
C ALA A 48 4.60 -2.93 -8.92
N ALA A 49 4.04 -2.27 -7.90
CA ALA A 49 4.26 -0.85 -7.64
C ALA A 49 5.73 -0.54 -7.32
N LEU A 50 6.39 -1.40 -6.54
CA LEU A 50 7.80 -1.24 -6.16
C LEU A 50 8.72 -1.38 -7.38
N ILE A 51 8.45 -2.38 -8.23
CA ILE A 51 9.19 -2.57 -9.50
C ILE A 51 9.01 -1.35 -10.41
N LEU A 52 7.79 -0.84 -10.56
CA LEU A 52 7.52 0.37 -11.37
C LEU A 52 8.22 1.61 -10.81
N ALA A 53 8.20 1.80 -9.48
CA ALA A 53 8.87 2.94 -8.86
C ALA A 53 10.38 2.96 -9.12
N VAL A 54 11.03 1.78 -9.09
CA VAL A 54 12.47 1.67 -9.34
C VAL A 54 12.80 1.77 -10.83
N LEU A 55 12.08 1.05 -11.69
CA LEU A 55 12.39 0.96 -13.12
C LEU A 55 11.88 2.14 -13.95
N VAL A 56 10.71 2.69 -13.63
CA VAL A 56 10.06 3.76 -14.42
C VAL A 56 10.38 5.14 -13.84
N TRP A 57 10.33 5.28 -12.52
CA TRP A 57 10.60 6.56 -11.84
C TRP A 57 12.07 6.75 -11.44
N GLY A 58 12.92 5.73 -11.61
CA GLY A 58 14.35 5.82 -11.27
C GLY A 58 14.60 6.08 -9.77
N MET A 59 13.63 5.77 -8.90
CA MET A 59 13.82 5.97 -7.46
C MET A 59 14.95 5.06 -6.96
N PRO A 60 15.91 5.58 -6.16
CA PRO A 60 16.93 4.73 -5.56
C PRO A 60 16.26 3.71 -4.63
N PHE A 61 16.68 2.46 -4.74
CA PHE A 61 16.05 1.31 -4.08
C PHE A 61 15.82 1.52 -2.56
N GLY A 62 16.78 2.17 -1.89
CA GLY A 62 16.64 2.51 -0.47
C GLY A 62 15.48 3.45 -0.15
N LEU A 63 15.17 4.42 -1.01
CA LEU A 63 14.00 5.29 -0.84
C LEU A 63 12.69 4.56 -1.15
N ALA A 64 12.67 3.70 -2.16
CA ALA A 64 11.49 2.90 -2.52
C ALA A 64 11.09 1.93 -1.38
N LEU A 65 12.07 1.28 -0.76
CA LEU A 65 11.84 0.44 0.42
C LEU A 65 11.36 1.26 1.62
N ASN A 66 12.00 2.39 1.91
CA ASN A 66 11.56 3.26 3.01
C ASN A 66 10.11 3.72 2.82
N ALA A 67 9.74 4.13 1.60
CA ALA A 67 8.35 4.51 1.28
C ALA A 67 7.38 3.33 1.49
N THR A 68 7.79 2.13 1.11
CA THR A 68 7.01 0.90 1.33
C THR A 68 6.79 0.63 2.81
N PHE A 69 7.84 0.67 3.62
CA PHE A 69 7.74 0.46 5.08
C PHE A 69 6.90 1.54 5.75
N LEU A 70 7.06 2.80 5.34
CA LEU A 70 6.20 3.89 5.82
C LEU A 70 4.73 3.58 5.52
N GLY A 71 4.39 3.19 4.29
CA GLY A 71 3.03 2.79 3.92
C GLY A 71 2.47 1.64 4.78
N ILE A 72 3.28 0.61 5.03
CA ILE A 72 2.90 -0.52 5.90
C ILE A 72 2.63 -0.04 7.32
N CYS A 73 3.51 0.76 7.91
CA CYS A 73 3.34 1.30 9.26
C CYS A 73 2.09 2.19 9.37
N PHE A 74 1.87 3.07 8.38
CA PHE A 74 0.68 3.94 8.33
C PHE A 74 -0.63 3.16 8.15
N GLY A 75 -0.60 2.03 7.42
CA GLY A 75 -1.78 1.16 7.27
C GLY A 75 -2.06 0.29 8.49
N LEU A 76 -1.02 -0.24 9.14
CA LEU A 76 -1.15 -1.11 10.31
C LEU A 76 -1.55 -0.35 11.58
N PHE A 77 -1.04 0.87 11.77
CA PHE A 77 -1.33 1.69 12.95
C PHE A 77 -2.84 1.84 13.26
N PRO A 78 -3.71 2.26 12.33
CA PRO A 78 -5.16 2.35 12.60
C PRO A 78 -5.81 0.98 12.84
N ILE A 79 -5.35 -0.09 12.19
CA ILE A 79 -5.89 -1.45 12.38
C ILE A 79 -5.62 -1.91 13.82
N VAL A 80 -4.38 -1.75 14.29
CA VAL A 80 -3.98 -2.09 15.67
C VAL A 80 -4.78 -1.24 16.67
N TRP A 81 -4.97 0.05 16.39
CA TRP A 81 -5.75 0.93 17.25
C TRP A 81 -7.22 0.48 17.38
N ILE A 82 -7.85 0.04 16.29
CA ILE A 82 -9.22 -0.50 16.32
C ILE A 82 -9.28 -1.77 17.18
N VAL A 83 -8.33 -2.69 17.02
CA VAL A 83 -8.30 -3.94 17.81
C VAL A 83 -8.14 -3.66 19.30
N ILE A 84 -7.29 -2.70 19.68
CA ILE A 84 -7.11 -2.30 21.09
C ILE A 84 -8.41 -1.74 21.66
N ASN A 85 -9.05 -0.80 20.96
CA ASN A 85 -10.32 -0.20 21.41
C ASN A 85 -11.47 -1.21 21.44
N ALA A 86 -11.47 -2.22 20.57
CA ALA A 86 -12.48 -3.29 20.58
C ALA A 86 -12.25 -4.32 21.69
N THR A 87 -11.00 -4.59 22.07
CA THR A 87 -10.65 -5.61 23.08
C THR A 87 -10.75 -5.09 24.50
N PHE A 88 -10.45 -3.80 24.72
CA PHE A 88 -10.43 -3.18 26.05
C PHE A 88 -11.79 -3.24 26.78
N PRO A 89 -12.95 -3.03 26.12
CA PRO A 89 -14.26 -3.20 26.75
C PRO A 89 -14.61 -4.66 27.02
N LYS A 90 -14.25 -5.58 26.11
CA LYS A 90 -14.61 -7.00 26.22
C LYS A 90 -13.99 -7.69 27.43
N HIS A 91 -12.77 -7.32 27.80
CA HIS A 91 -12.07 -7.90 28.97
C HIS A 91 -12.62 -7.39 30.32
N LYS A 92 -13.24 -6.20 30.37
CA LYS A 92 -13.74 -5.61 31.64
C LYS A 92 -15.09 -6.15 32.10
N ASN A 93 -15.89 -6.81 31.23
CA ASN A 93 -17.26 -7.24 31.55
C ASN A 93 -17.38 -8.69 32.09
N THR A 94 -16.29 -9.48 32.10
CA THR A 94 -16.33 -10.90 32.50
C THR A 94 -15.94 -11.15 33.96
N ARG A 95 -15.74 -10.11 34.79
CA ARG A 95 -15.28 -10.25 36.18
C ARG A 95 -16.30 -9.86 37.27
N GLY A 96 -17.56 -9.56 36.90
CA GLY A 96 -18.61 -9.11 37.83
C GLY A 96 -19.81 -10.05 37.97
N ALA A 97 -19.73 -11.27 37.44
CA ALA A 97 -20.81 -12.25 37.47
C ALA A 97 -20.35 -13.55 38.16
N LEU A 98 -19.91 -13.44 39.41
CA LEU A 98 -19.87 -14.53 40.40
C LEU A 98 -20.09 -13.94 41.79
#